data_AF-A0A2N5KGD6-F1
#
_entry.id   AF-A0A2N5KGD6-F1
#
_cell.length_a   1.000
_cell.length_b   1.000
_cell.length_c   1.000
_cell.angle_alpha   90.00
_cell.angle_beta   90.00
_cell.angle_gamma   90.00
#
_symmetry.space_group_name_H-M   'P 1'
#
loop_
_entity.id
_entity.type
_entity.pdbx_description
1 polymer ?
#
loop_
_entity_poly.entity_id
_entity_poly.type
_entity_poly.pdbx_seq_one_letter_code
_entity_poly.pdbx_strand_id
1 'polypeptide(L)'
;MERTERAGVVPTSVRRVVVASFVGTTIEWHGYFIYGTAALVFPALFFPGFGETAGTILSYTTFAVGFLARPLGGLAFGHYGDKIGRKAVLVLTLPIMGVATFLVGCLPAYAPIGVAEQRGQV
;
A
#
# COMPACT_ATOMS: atom_id res chain seq x y z
N MET A 1 -24.94 -45.54 -6.04
CA MET A 1 -23.56 -45.04 -6.19
C MET A 1 -23.62 -43.53 -6.21
N GLU A 2 -23.45 -42.85 -5.07
CA GLU A 2 -23.06 -41.42 -5.04
C GLU A 2 -22.58 -41.10 -3.64
N ARG A 3 -21.36 -41.58 -3.33
CA ARG A 3 -20.57 -41.07 -2.22
C ARG A 3 -20.02 -39.73 -2.70
N THR A 4 -20.79 -38.66 -2.55
CA THR A 4 -20.28 -37.30 -2.71
C THR A 4 -19.27 -37.07 -1.60
N GLU A 5 -18.01 -37.26 -1.98
CA GLU A 5 -16.81 -36.93 -1.24
C GLU A 5 -16.90 -35.46 -0.80
N ARG A 6 -17.31 -35.23 0.46
CA ARG A 6 -17.19 -33.90 1.06
C ARG A 6 -15.71 -33.63 1.22
N ALA A 7 -15.12 -32.92 0.25
CA ALA A 7 -13.77 -32.41 0.32
C ALA A 7 -13.54 -31.82 1.72
N GLY A 8 -12.65 -32.44 2.48
CA GLY A 8 -12.39 -32.08 3.87
C GLY A 8 -11.90 -30.65 3.94
N VAL A 9 -12.74 -29.73 4.38
CA VAL A 9 -12.31 -28.39 4.79
C VAL A 9 -11.46 -28.59 6.04
N VAL A 10 -10.14 -28.63 5.87
CA VAL A 10 -9.20 -28.68 7.00
C VAL A 10 -9.45 -27.42 7.82
N PRO A 11 -9.86 -27.51 9.10
CA PRO A 11 -10.10 -26.34 9.91
C PRO A 11 -8.79 -25.56 10.04
N THR A 12 -8.76 -24.32 9.53
CA THR A 12 -7.62 -23.42 9.69
C THR A 12 -7.37 -23.19 11.16
N SER A 13 -6.19 -23.56 11.66
CA SER A 13 -5.87 -23.36 13.07
C SER A 13 -5.87 -21.88 13.43
N VAL A 14 -6.45 -21.54 14.58
CA VAL A 14 -6.48 -20.16 15.11
C VAL A 14 -5.08 -19.56 15.14
N ARG A 15 -4.07 -20.37 15.51
CA ARG A 15 -2.65 -19.97 15.49
C ARG A 15 -2.20 -19.49 14.10
N ARG A 16 -2.58 -20.20 13.04
CA ARG A 16 -2.23 -19.81 11.66
C ARG A 16 -2.89 -18.49 11.27
N VAL A 17 -4.16 -18.28 11.67
CA VAL A 17 -4.88 -17.03 11.39
C VAL A 17 -4.24 -15.86 12.12
N VAL A 18 -3.92 -16.01 13.41
CA VAL A 18 -3.27 -14.95 14.21
C VAL A 18 -1.91 -14.57 13.62
N VAL A 19 -1.07 -15.56 13.28
CA VAL A 19 0.24 -15.30 12.67
C VAL A 19 0.11 -14.61 11.32
N ALA A 20 -0.81 -15.07 10.46
CA ALA A 20 -1.04 -14.45 9.15
C ALA A 20 -1.51 -12.99 9.29
N SER A 21 -2.43 -12.71 10.22
CA SER A 21 -2.88 -11.34 10.50
C SER A 21 -1.75 -10.46 11.05
N PHE A 22 -0.93 -10.98 11.97
CA PHE A 22 0.19 -10.23 12.52
C PHE A 22 1.23 -9.87 11.45
N VAL A 23 1.59 -10.83 10.59
CA VAL A 23 2.52 -10.60 9.48
C VAL A 23 1.95 -9.57 8.51
N GLY A 24 0.66 -9.70 8.14
CA GLY A 24 -0.01 -8.73 7.27
C GLY A 24 0.01 -7.31 7.84
N THR A 25 -0.37 -7.16 9.12
CA THR A 25 -0.32 -5.87 9.82
C THR A 25 1.11 -5.31 9.86
N THR A 26 2.11 -6.16 10.09
CA THR A 26 3.52 -5.73 10.14
C THR A 26 3.98 -5.20 8.78
N ILE A 27 3.66 -5.90 7.69
CA ILE A 27 4.00 -5.48 6.32
C ILE A 27 3.34 -4.14 6.00
N GLU A 28 2.09 -3.96 6.40
CA GLU A 28 1.37 -2.70 6.22
C GLU A 28 2.08 -1.56 6.98
N TRP A 29 2.40 -1.75 8.26
CA TRP A 29 3.12 -0.75 9.06
C TRP A 29 4.51 -0.44 8.53
N HIS A 30 5.21 -1.45 8.02
CA HIS A 30 6.53 -1.27 7.43
C HIS A 30 6.50 -0.30 6.25
N GLY A 31 5.51 -0.42 5.36
CA GLY A 31 5.32 0.51 4.23
C GLY A 31 5.07 1.95 4.69
N TYR A 32 4.21 2.15 5.70
CA TYR A 32 3.96 3.48 6.26
C TYR A 32 5.19 4.07 6.95
N PHE A 33 5.96 3.25 7.66
CA PHE A 33 7.16 3.74 8.34
C PHE A 33 8.21 4.23 7.34
N ILE A 34 8.45 3.46 6.28
CA ILE A 34 9.35 3.86 5.18
C ILE A 34 8.85 5.15 4.52
N TYR A 35 7.54 5.26 4.24
CA TYR A 35 7.01 6.49 3.66
C TYR A 35 7.21 7.69 4.59
N GLY A 36 6.91 7.55 5.88
CA GLY A 36 7.01 8.63 6.86
C GLY A 36 8.43 9.16 7.03
N THR A 37 9.45 8.29 6.93
CA THR A 37 10.86 8.71 6.95
C THR A 37 11.30 9.27 5.58
N ALA A 38 10.84 8.67 4.48
CA ALA A 38 11.14 9.15 3.13
C ALA A 38 10.49 10.50 2.79
N ALA A 39 9.40 10.87 3.47
CA ALA A 39 8.76 12.17 3.36
C ALA A 39 9.70 13.35 3.69
N LEU A 40 10.82 13.10 4.39
CA LEU A 40 11.88 14.08 4.63
C LEU A 40 12.72 14.38 3.38
N VAL A 41 12.81 13.44 2.44
CA VAL A 41 13.64 13.56 1.21
C VAL A 41 12.79 13.75 -0.05
N PHE A 42 11.50 13.44 0.00
CA PHE A 42 10.54 13.67 -1.10
C PHE A 42 10.40 15.11 -1.59
N PRO A 43 10.53 16.18 -0.77
CA PRO A 43 10.41 17.55 -1.26
C PRO A 43 11.37 17.85 -2.42
N ALA A 44 12.60 17.38 -2.32
CA ALA A 44 13.63 17.57 -3.34
C ALA A 44 13.39 16.72 -4.61
N LEU A 45 12.72 15.57 -4.48
CA LEU A 45 12.54 14.60 -5.56
C LEU A 45 11.20 14.73 -6.31
N PHE A 46 10.16 15.20 -5.62
CA PHE A 46 8.78 15.22 -6.13
C PHE A 46 8.13 16.60 -6.13
N PHE A 47 8.70 17.59 -5.44
CA PHE A 47 8.13 18.93 -5.39
C PHE A 47 9.18 20.04 -5.67
N PRO A 48 10.04 19.90 -6.71
CA PRO A 48 10.96 20.96 -7.07
C PRO A 48 10.18 22.21 -7.47
N GLY A 49 10.47 23.35 -6.84
CA GLY A 49 9.84 24.65 -7.14
C GLY A 49 8.76 25.13 -6.16
N PHE A 50 8.33 24.30 -5.21
CA PHE A 50 7.39 24.72 -4.15
C PHE A 50 8.09 25.35 -2.93
N GLY A 51 9.43 25.27 -2.85
CA GLY A 51 10.21 25.65 -1.67
C GLY A 51 10.22 24.54 -0.60
N GLU A 52 11.26 24.53 0.25
CA GLU A 52 11.54 23.43 1.20
C GLU A 52 10.36 23.17 2.16
N THR A 53 9.76 24.23 2.70
CA THR A 53 8.64 24.13 3.64
C THR A 53 7.38 23.57 2.97
N ALA A 54 6.97 24.10 1.81
CA ALA A 54 5.74 23.65 1.16
C ALA A 54 5.89 22.24 0.57
N GLY A 55 7.07 21.89 0.03
CA GLY A 55 7.35 20.51 -0.41
C GLY A 55 7.30 19.49 0.74
N THR A 56 7.76 19.87 1.93
CA THR A 56 7.65 19.04 3.15
C THR A 56 6.18 18.86 3.55
N ILE A 57 5.40 19.94 3.55
CA ILE A 57 3.95 19.88 3.83
C ILE A 57 3.25 18.96 2.84
N LEU A 58 3.55 19.06 1.54
CA LEU A 58 2.95 18.20 0.51
C LEU A 58 3.32 16.72 0.69
N SER A 59 4.57 16.44 1.04
CA SER A 59 5.05 15.08 1.31
C SER A 59 4.34 14.45 2.51
N TYR A 60 4.21 15.18 3.62
CA TYR A 60 3.46 14.72 4.79
C TYR A 60 1.93 14.73 4.60
N THR A 61 1.42 15.60 3.73
CA THR A 61 -0.02 15.58 3.37
C THR A 61 -0.35 14.30 2.62
N THR A 62 0.51 13.89 1.69
CA THR A 62 0.35 12.60 0.99
C THR A 62 0.43 11.43 1.98
N PHE A 63 1.32 11.50 2.97
CA PHE A 63 1.35 10.54 4.09
C PHE A 63 0.03 10.52 4.87
N ALA A 64 -0.51 11.69 5.21
CA ALA A 64 -1.75 11.85 5.96
C ALA A 64 -2.97 11.30 5.21
N VAL A 65 -3.02 11.44 3.88
CA VAL A 65 -4.09 10.86 3.04
C VAL A 65 -4.16 9.34 3.21
N GLY A 66 -3.03 8.65 3.39
CA GLY A 66 -3.01 7.22 3.68
C GLY A 66 -3.77 6.85 4.97
N PHE A 67 -3.70 7.70 6.00
CA PHE A 67 -4.47 7.50 7.23
C PHE A 67 -5.99 7.64 7.05
N LEU A 68 -6.43 8.47 6.09
CA LEU A 68 -7.85 8.57 5.71
C LEU A 68 -8.29 7.40 4.84
N ALA A 69 -7.40 6.87 4.00
CA ALA A 69 -7.69 5.71 3.15
C ALA A 69 -8.03 4.45 3.99
N ARG A 70 -7.43 4.29 5.17
CA ARG A 70 -7.68 3.15 6.07
C ARG A 70 -9.13 3.02 6.57
N PRO A 71 -9.74 4.02 7.24
CA PRO A 71 -11.13 3.93 7.67
C PRO A 71 -12.09 3.81 6.49
N LEU A 72 -11.82 4.48 5.37
CA LEU A 72 -12.63 4.38 4.16
C LEU A 72 -12.57 2.97 3.55
N GLY A 73 -11.37 2.41 3.45
CA GLY A 73 -11.14 1.03 3.01
C GLY A 73 -11.78 0.03 3.97
N GLY A 74 -11.63 0.23 5.28
CA GLY A 74 -12.25 -0.61 6.30
C GLY A 74 -13.77 -0.60 6.24
N LEU A 75 -14.39 0.55 5.98
CA LEU A 75 -15.84 0.66 5.81
C LEU A 75 -16.32 -0.09 4.56
N ALA A 76 -15.67 0.17 3.41
CA ALA A 76 -16.04 -0.45 2.15
C ALA A 76 -15.78 -1.96 2.16
N PHE A 77 -14.53 -2.37 2.37
CA PHE A 77 -14.13 -3.78 2.37
C PHE A 77 -14.63 -4.54 3.58
N GLY A 78 -14.88 -3.89 4.72
CA GLY A 78 -15.56 -4.51 5.87
C GLY A 78 -17.00 -4.89 5.54
N HIS A 79 -17.76 -3.98 4.92
CA HIS A 79 -19.12 -4.27 4.47
C HIS A 79 -19.17 -5.40 3.43
N TYR A 80 -18.26 -5.38 2.45
CA TYR A 80 -18.15 -6.50 1.51
C TYR A 80 -17.64 -7.78 2.18
N GLY A 81 -16.83 -7.68 3.23
CA GLY A 81 -16.32 -8.82 4.00
C GLY A 81 -17.41 -9.54 4.76
N ASP A 82 -18.39 -8.81 5.28
CA ASP A 82 -19.54 -9.39 5.97
C ASP A 82 -20.57 -9.99 4.99
N LYS A 83 -20.62 -9.52 3.74
CA LYS A 83 -21.54 -10.05 2.70
C LYS A 83 -20.96 -11.20 1.86
N ILE A 84 -19.71 -11.08 1.42
CA ILE A 84 -19.06 -11.98 0.45
C ILE A 84 -18.13 -12.98 1.17
N GLY A 85 -17.80 -12.69 2.44
CA GLY A 85 -16.95 -13.53 3.28
C GLY A 85 -15.56 -12.93 3.49
N ARG A 86 -15.13 -12.91 4.76
CA ARG A 86 -13.88 -12.27 5.20
C ARG A 86 -12.64 -12.78 4.47
N LYS A 87 -12.57 -14.09 4.19
CA LYS A 87 -11.45 -14.69 3.44
C LYS A 87 -11.37 -14.16 2.01
N ALA A 88 -12.50 -14.04 1.30
CA ALA A 88 -12.53 -13.59 -0.08
C ALA A 88 -12.04 -12.14 -0.20
N VAL A 89 -12.50 -11.27 0.69
CA VAL A 89 -12.03 -9.88 0.75
C VAL A 89 -10.55 -9.79 1.09
N LEU A 90 -10.04 -10.62 2.02
CA LEU A 90 -8.62 -10.66 2.35
C LEU A 90 -7.75 -11.04 1.14
N VAL A 91 -8.18 -12.04 0.38
CA VAL A 91 -7.50 -12.47 -0.85
C VAL A 91 -7.58 -11.41 -1.95
N LEU A 92 -8.65 -10.60 -1.98
CA LEU A 92 -8.81 -9.49 -2.93
C LEU A 92 -7.94 -8.28 -2.56
N THR A 93 -7.87 -7.90 -1.29
CA THR A 93 -7.15 -6.69 -0.86
C THR A 93 -5.63 -6.88 -0.89
N LEU A 94 -5.13 -8.10 -0.68
CA LEU A 94 -3.69 -8.42 -0.78
C LEU A 94 -3.05 -8.02 -2.13
N PRO A 95 -3.55 -8.47 -3.30
CA PRO A 95 -2.99 -8.07 -4.59
C PRO A 95 -3.23 -6.59 -4.88
N ILE A 96 -4.35 -6.00 -4.44
CA ILE A 96 -4.59 -4.55 -4.60
C ILE A 96 -3.48 -3.75 -3.90
N MET A 97 -3.18 -4.10 -2.65
CA MET A 97 -2.09 -3.47 -1.88
C MET A 97 -0.73 -3.70 -2.55
N GLY A 98 -0.45 -4.92 -3.02
CA GLY A 98 0.78 -5.26 -3.71
C GLY A 98 0.99 -4.46 -4.99
N VAL A 99 -0.04 -4.37 -5.83
CA VAL A 99 -0.03 -3.57 -7.07
C VAL A 99 0.13 -2.09 -6.76
N ALA A 100 -0.58 -1.55 -5.77
CA ALA A 100 -0.41 -0.16 -5.37
C ALA A 100 1.03 0.14 -4.91
N THR A 101 1.61 -0.74 -4.10
CA THR A 101 3.01 -0.61 -3.64
C THR A 101 4.00 -0.69 -4.80
N PHE A 102 3.76 -1.62 -5.73
CA PHE A 102 4.57 -1.77 -6.94
C PHE A 102 4.50 -0.50 -7.80
N LEU A 103 3.32 0.06 -8.01
CA LEU A 103 3.15 1.31 -8.78
C LEU A 103 3.85 2.50 -8.12
N VAL A 104 3.82 2.59 -6.78
CA VAL A 104 4.59 3.60 -6.05
C VAL A 104 6.10 3.40 -6.26
N GLY A 105 6.58 2.16 -6.27
CA GLY A 105 7.98 1.84 -6.57
C GLY A 105 8.39 2.12 -8.03
N CYS A 106 7.44 2.02 -8.97
CA CYS A 106 7.64 2.37 -10.38
C CYS A 106 7.49 3.87 -10.66
N LEU A 107 7.14 4.69 -9.65
CA LEU A 107 6.97 6.11 -9.85
C LEU A 107 8.35 6.74 -10.14
N PRO A 108 8.57 7.33 -11.33
CA PRO A 108 9.79 8.08 -11.56
C PRO A 108 9.79 9.29 -10.61
N ALA A 109 10.88 9.46 -9.85
CA ALA A 109 11.22 10.78 -9.30
C ALA A 109 11.23 11.77 -10.47
N TYR A 110 10.87 13.05 -10.25
CA TYR A 110 10.70 14.06 -11.31
C TYR A 110 11.76 13.88 -12.41
N ALA A 111 11.38 13.13 -13.45
CA ALA A 111 12.11 13.11 -14.68
C ALA A 111 11.69 14.43 -15.32
N PRO A 112 12.61 15.33 -15.68
CA PRO A 112 12.25 16.36 -16.63
C PRO A 112 11.79 15.62 -17.89
N ILE A 113 10.47 15.48 -18.10
CA ILE A 113 9.89 14.83 -19.29
C ILE A 113 10.16 15.68 -20.55
N GLY A 114 10.97 16.74 -20.44
CA GLY A 114 11.75 17.28 -21.54
C GLY A 114 13.19 17.49 -21.10
N VAL A 115 14.09 16.64 -21.56
CA VAL A 115 15.46 16.91 -22.06
C VAL A 115 16.16 15.55 -22.06
N ALA A 116 16.12 14.90 -23.23
CA ALA A 116 17.26 14.11 -23.64
C ALA A 116 18.52 14.95 -23.44
N GLU A 117 19.51 14.42 -22.73
CA GLU A 117 20.93 14.76 -22.90
C GLU A 117 21.27 16.24 -23.12
N GLN A 118 21.88 16.90 -22.13
CA GLN A 118 23.17 17.52 -22.37
C GLN A 118 24.10 17.27 -21.17
N ARG A 119 25.01 16.31 -21.37
CA ARG A 119 26.35 16.33 -20.79
C ARG A 119 26.97 17.71 -20.99
N GLY A 120 27.75 18.17 -20.01
CA GLY A 120 28.84 19.11 -20.27
C GLY A 120 28.95 20.24 -19.24
N GLN A 121 29.97 20.12 -18.39
CA GLN A 121 30.86 21.19 -17.92
C GLN A 121 30.38 22.63 -18.15
N VAL A 122 30.10 23.36 -17.07
CA VAL A 122 30.92 24.45 -16.51
C VAL A 122 30.40 24.84 -15.12
#